data_AF-A0A1Q6L586-F1
#
_entry.id   AF-A0A1Q6L586-F1
#
_cell.length_a   1.000
_cell.length_b   1.000
_cell.length_c   1.000
_cell.angle_alpha   90.00
_cell.angle_beta   90.00
_cell.angle_gamma   90.00
#
_symmetry.space_group_name_H-M   'P 1'
#
loop_
_entity.id
_entity.type
_entity.pdbx_description
1 polymer ?
#
loop_
_entity_poly.entity_id
_entity_poly.type
_entity_poly.pdbx_seq_one_letter_code
_entity_poly.pdbx_strand_id
1 'polypeptide(L)'
;MKKIKKEYGITLVALVITIIILLILAGVAINALTQTGLFENAKQSKNTTENAQKDENKTLGEYSSKINEYVSGTSRDEASSEVFKKIEETSTVNTYSYTGSEQEYTVPEDGYYKIECWGAQGGTYSKAIGGKGAYTKGIIKLTKGEKLYIYVGECYNGAKETMCYNGGGSGGYSTVGIETGTNGGGATDIRLLNGNWNDFESLKSRIMVAGGGGGSYSRTSHSDYSDGGQGGALIGMDGNIYSEVTEKKLKPATGATQIAGGSNSDSSLPNNYTGLFGSGGYAEFSREWNSRSGGGGGYYGGGAGVWGKGEVSSGSGGSSYISGYDGCNSIAESSTEENIIHTGNIIHYSGKYFLYTRMESGRNYMPSPSDTTTEVQGNSGNGYAKITKMKVENF
;
A
#
# COMPACT_ATOMS: atom_id res chain seq x y z
N MET A 1 6.67 -81.87 40.51
CA MET A 1 6.21 -80.82 41.44
C MET A 1 5.05 -80.07 40.78
N LYS A 2 3.79 -80.37 41.14
CA LYS A 2 2.60 -79.70 40.57
C LYS A 2 2.24 -78.53 41.50
N LYS A 3 2.48 -77.28 41.08
CA LYS A 3 2.02 -76.09 41.81
C LYS A 3 0.52 -75.89 41.53
N ILE A 4 -0.29 -76.01 42.57
CA ILE A 4 -1.73 -75.77 42.57
C ILE A 4 -1.97 -74.25 42.50
N LYS A 5 -2.65 -73.75 41.45
CA LYS A 5 -3.20 -72.38 41.42
C LYS A 5 -4.37 -72.33 42.41
N LYS A 6 -4.27 -71.50 43.45
CA LYS A 6 -5.41 -71.10 44.29
C LYS A 6 -6.19 -70.01 43.55
N GLU A 7 -7.35 -70.36 43.00
CA GLU A 7 -8.32 -69.37 42.55
C GLU A 7 -9.10 -68.88 43.77
N TYR A 8 -8.96 -67.60 44.11
CA TYR A 8 -9.76 -66.96 45.14
C TYR A 8 -11.13 -66.62 44.54
N GLY A 9 -12.09 -67.53 44.68
CA GLY A 9 -13.48 -67.25 44.36
C GLY A 9 -14.03 -66.18 45.30
N ILE A 10 -14.49 -65.05 44.77
CA ILE A 10 -15.27 -64.07 45.53
C ILE A 10 -16.53 -64.80 46.00
N THR A 11 -16.77 -64.85 47.30
CA THR A 11 -18.02 -65.41 47.84
C THR A 11 -19.19 -64.56 47.33
N LEU A 12 -20.31 -65.21 46.98
CA LEU A 12 -21.53 -64.52 46.51
C LEU A 12 -21.91 -63.33 47.41
N VAL A 13 -21.67 -63.48 48.72
CA VAL A 13 -21.87 -62.43 49.74
C VAL A 13 -21.00 -61.19 49.47
N ALA A 14 -19.72 -61.36 49.15
CA ALA A 14 -18.83 -60.24 48.85
C ALA A 14 -19.25 -59.52 47.55
N LEU A 15 -19.67 -60.25 46.52
CA LEU A 15 -20.20 -59.66 45.28
C LEU A 15 -21.46 -58.81 45.56
N VAL A 16 -22.40 -59.35 46.36
CA VAL A 16 -23.64 -58.66 46.72
C VAL A 16 -23.33 -57.38 47.51
N ILE A 17 -22.40 -57.44 48.47
CA ILE A 17 -21.97 -56.26 49.24
C ILE A 17 -21.35 -55.21 48.32
N THR A 18 -20.49 -55.60 47.37
CA THR A 18 -19.90 -54.65 46.41
C THR A 18 -20.96 -53.95 45.56
N ILE A 19 -21.96 -54.70 45.07
CA ILE A 19 -23.08 -54.11 44.30
C ILE A 19 -23.87 -53.13 45.15
N ILE A 20 -24.17 -53.47 46.41
CA ILE A 20 -24.90 -52.57 47.32
C ILE A 20 -24.11 -51.28 47.57
N ILE A 21 -22.80 -51.38 47.81
CA ILE A 21 -21.94 -50.21 48.02
C ILE A 21 -21.92 -49.32 46.78
N LEU A 22 -21.80 -49.91 45.58
CA LEU A 22 -21.84 -49.17 44.32
C LEU A 22 -23.18 -48.46 44.10
N LEU A 23 -24.29 -49.11 44.42
CA LEU A 23 -25.63 -48.51 44.32
C LEU A 23 -25.82 -47.34 45.30
N ILE A 24 -25.29 -47.46 46.51
CA ILE A 24 -25.33 -46.36 47.51
C ILE A 24 -24.47 -45.18 47.03
N LEU A 25 -23.24 -45.44 46.58
CA LEU A 25 -22.35 -44.42 46.03
C LEU A 25 -22.97 -43.71 44.81
N ALA A 26 -23.57 -44.46 43.90
CA ALA A 26 -24.29 -43.91 42.77
C ALA A 26 -25.47 -43.03 43.22
N GLY A 27 -26.26 -43.50 44.19
CA GLY A 27 -27.37 -42.73 44.75
C GLY A 27 -26.93 -41.41 45.37
N VAL A 28 -25.86 -41.41 46.17
CA VAL A 28 -25.30 -40.20 46.80
C VAL A 28 -24.74 -39.24 45.76
N ALA A 29 -24.00 -39.75 44.77
CA ALA A 29 -23.42 -38.94 43.70
C ALA A 29 -24.50 -38.28 42.82
N ILE A 30 -25.52 -39.04 42.43
CA ILE A 30 -26.66 -38.53 41.65
C ILE A 30 -27.40 -37.47 42.46
N ASN A 31 -27.68 -37.73 43.74
CA ASN A 31 -28.38 -36.78 44.60
C ASN A 31 -27.59 -35.45 44.78
N ALA A 32 -26.27 -35.53 44.93
CA ALA A 32 -25.40 -34.34 44.97
C ALA A 32 -25.41 -33.54 43.66
N LEU A 33 -25.41 -34.23 42.51
CA LEU A 33 -25.53 -33.59 41.19
C LEU A 33 -26.92 -32.96 40.96
N THR A 34 -27.99 -33.53 41.51
CA THR A 34 -29.35 -33.00 41.36
C THR A 34 -29.67 -31.85 42.33
N GLN A 35 -29.13 -31.87 43.56
CA GLN A 35 -29.37 -30.81 44.55
C GLN A 35 -28.61 -29.51 44.29
N THR A 36 -27.55 -29.55 43.48
CA THR A 36 -26.72 -28.38 43.16
C THR A 36 -27.31 -27.48 42.08
N GLY A 37 -28.48 -27.83 41.51
CA GLY A 37 -29.11 -27.07 40.42
C GLY A 37 -28.25 -27.02 39.15
N LEU A 38 -27.18 -27.83 39.06
CA LEU A 38 -26.17 -27.76 38.01
C LEU A 38 -26.77 -27.94 36.61
N PHE A 39 -27.70 -28.90 36.47
CA PHE A 39 -28.39 -29.15 35.20
C PHE A 39 -29.41 -28.06 34.84
N GLU A 40 -30.07 -27.46 35.83
CA GLU A 40 -30.98 -26.33 35.61
C GLU A 40 -30.20 -25.08 35.16
N ASN A 41 -29.08 -24.80 35.84
CA ASN A 41 -28.17 -23.71 35.48
C ASN A 41 -27.56 -23.92 34.09
N ALA A 42 -27.11 -25.13 33.77
CA ALA A 42 -26.58 -25.45 32.43
C ALA A 42 -27.64 -25.28 31.33
N LYS A 43 -28.88 -25.70 31.60
CA LYS A 43 -30.02 -25.53 30.68
C LYS A 43 -30.39 -24.05 30.51
N GLN A 44 -30.39 -23.29 31.60
CA GLN A 44 -30.64 -21.84 31.57
C GLN A 44 -29.54 -21.11 30.80
N SER A 45 -28.26 -21.39 31.07
CA SER A 45 -27.14 -20.82 30.33
C SER A 45 -27.23 -21.12 28.83
N LYS A 46 -27.58 -22.37 28.46
CA LYS A 46 -27.81 -22.72 27.06
C LYS A 46 -28.92 -21.87 26.43
N ASN A 47 -30.07 -21.75 27.08
CA ASN A 47 -31.18 -20.93 26.58
C ASN A 47 -30.79 -19.44 26.48
N THR A 48 -30.04 -18.92 27.45
CA THR A 48 -29.54 -17.54 27.44
C THR A 48 -28.58 -17.32 26.27
N THR A 49 -27.68 -18.26 25.97
CA THR A 49 -26.78 -18.17 24.81
C THR A 49 -27.55 -18.24 23.48
N GLU A 50 -28.53 -19.15 23.35
CA GLU A 50 -29.35 -19.25 22.13
C GLU A 50 -30.20 -17.97 21.92
N ASN A 51 -30.77 -17.41 22.99
CA ASN A 51 -31.50 -16.15 22.92
C ASN A 51 -30.58 -14.97 22.60
N ALA A 52 -29.39 -14.89 23.19
CA ALA A 52 -28.40 -13.86 22.88
C ALA A 52 -27.95 -13.92 21.42
N GLN A 53 -27.71 -15.13 20.86
CA GLN A 53 -27.40 -15.31 19.45
C GLN A 53 -28.56 -14.89 18.54
N LYS A 54 -29.81 -15.16 18.95
CA LYS A 54 -30.99 -14.74 18.21
C LYS A 54 -31.17 -13.21 18.23
N ASP A 55 -30.93 -12.59 19.37
CA ASP A 55 -30.97 -11.14 19.53
C ASP A 55 -29.83 -10.48 18.73
N GLU A 56 -28.62 -11.05 18.75
CA GLU A 56 -27.48 -10.60 17.95
C GLU A 56 -27.78 -10.71 16.44
N ASN A 57 -28.34 -11.82 15.98
CA ASN A 57 -28.76 -12.00 14.58
C ASN A 57 -29.89 -11.04 14.19
N LYS A 58 -30.80 -10.71 15.10
CA LYS A 58 -31.84 -9.71 14.89
C LYS A 58 -31.22 -8.31 14.78
N THR A 59 -30.31 -7.95 15.67
CA THR A 59 -29.57 -6.69 15.64
C THR A 59 -28.72 -6.57 14.38
N LEU A 60 -28.05 -7.64 13.95
CA LEU A 60 -27.34 -7.71 12.67
C LEU A 60 -28.28 -7.56 11.47
N GLY A 61 -29.49 -8.14 11.53
CA GLY A 61 -30.54 -7.94 10.53
C GLY A 61 -31.06 -6.50 10.49
N GLU A 62 -31.18 -5.84 11.64
CA GLU A 62 -31.57 -4.42 11.76
C GLU A 62 -30.45 -3.50 11.24
N TYR A 63 -29.18 -3.77 11.55
CA TYR A 63 -28.04 -3.06 10.97
C TYR A 63 -27.94 -3.29 9.47
N SER A 64 -28.12 -4.53 8.99
CA SER A 64 -28.15 -4.85 7.57
C SER A 64 -29.31 -4.16 6.87
N SER A 65 -30.47 -4.06 7.49
CA SER A 65 -31.62 -3.33 6.96
C SER A 65 -31.40 -1.82 6.94
N LYS A 66 -30.79 -1.23 7.98
CA LYS A 66 -30.39 0.20 7.98
C LYS A 66 -29.31 0.49 6.95
N ILE A 67 -28.29 -0.37 6.85
CA ILE A 67 -27.26 -0.27 5.80
C ILE A 67 -27.94 -0.35 4.43
N ASN A 68 -28.85 -1.30 4.23
CA ASN A 68 -29.61 -1.39 3.00
C ASN A 68 -30.51 -0.18 2.78
N GLU A 69 -31.11 0.43 3.80
CA GLU A 69 -31.87 1.68 3.68
C GLU A 69 -30.98 2.84 3.22
N TYR A 70 -29.75 2.95 3.74
CA TYR A 70 -28.73 3.91 3.30
C TYR A 70 -28.12 3.56 1.93
N VAL A 71 -28.11 2.29 1.52
CA VAL A 71 -27.51 1.79 0.27
C VAL A 71 -28.54 1.71 -0.87
N SER A 72 -29.83 1.52 -0.56
CA SER A 72 -30.95 1.42 -1.51
C SER A 72 -31.75 2.72 -1.61
N GLY A 73 -31.65 3.62 -0.63
CA GLY A 73 -32.32 4.92 -0.64
C GLY A 73 -31.62 5.96 -1.52
N THR A 74 -30.35 5.79 -1.84
CA THR A 74 -29.58 6.64 -2.75
C THR A 74 -28.32 5.87 -3.10
N SER A 75 -27.99 5.70 -4.39
CA SER A 75 -26.70 5.10 -4.74
C SER A 75 -25.55 5.91 -4.11
N ARG A 76 -24.45 5.27 -3.69
CA ARG A 76 -23.25 5.96 -3.17
C ARG A 76 -22.78 7.08 -4.11
N ASP A 77 -23.07 6.95 -5.39
CA ASP A 77 -22.77 7.92 -6.44
C ASP A 77 -23.73 9.12 -6.41
N GLU A 78 -25.04 8.90 -6.19
CA GLU A 78 -26.05 9.96 -6.07
C GLU A 78 -25.93 10.74 -4.74
N ALA A 79 -25.69 10.06 -3.61
CA ALA A 79 -25.51 10.70 -2.31
C ALA A 79 -24.20 11.52 -2.27
N SER A 80 -23.14 11.01 -2.91
CA SER A 80 -21.94 11.80 -3.18
C SER A 80 -22.28 13.02 -4.04
N SER A 81 -23.07 12.86 -5.12
CA SER A 81 -23.41 13.94 -6.06
C SER A 81 -24.22 15.09 -5.46
N GLU A 82 -25.14 14.83 -4.53
CA GLU A 82 -25.90 15.88 -3.84
C GLU A 82 -25.06 16.60 -2.79
N VAL A 83 -24.15 15.91 -2.09
CA VAL A 83 -23.15 16.53 -1.21
C VAL A 83 -22.15 17.35 -2.04
N PHE A 84 -21.75 16.86 -3.23
CA PHE A 84 -20.86 17.56 -4.16
C PHE A 84 -21.45 18.88 -4.69
N LYS A 85 -22.77 18.98 -4.88
CA LYS A 85 -23.42 20.26 -5.27
C LYS A 85 -23.21 21.38 -4.25
N LYS A 86 -22.80 21.07 -3.01
CA LYS A 86 -22.67 22.04 -1.91
C LYS A 86 -21.23 22.25 -1.42
N ILE A 87 -20.24 21.62 -2.07
CA ILE A 87 -18.82 21.79 -1.72
C ILE A 87 -18.12 22.49 -2.88
N GLU A 88 -17.90 23.80 -2.74
CA GLU A 88 -17.18 24.61 -3.72
C GLU A 88 -15.72 24.80 -3.31
N GLU A 89 -14.81 24.88 -4.28
CA GLU A 89 -13.41 25.24 -4.02
C GLU A 89 -13.34 26.73 -3.65
N THR A 90 -12.68 27.06 -2.54
CA THR A 90 -12.35 28.47 -2.27
C THR A 90 -11.15 28.91 -3.11
N SER A 91 -10.96 30.20 -3.31
CA SER A 91 -9.84 30.75 -4.09
C SER A 91 -8.46 30.52 -3.45
N THR A 92 -8.37 30.02 -2.21
CA THR A 92 -7.09 29.75 -1.55
C THR A 92 -6.56 28.39 -1.95
N VAL A 93 -5.75 28.37 -3.02
CA VAL A 93 -4.99 27.21 -3.48
C VAL A 93 -3.53 27.38 -3.07
N ASN A 94 -3.00 26.46 -2.28
CA ASN A 94 -1.58 26.38 -1.97
C ASN A 94 -0.95 25.35 -2.91
N THR A 95 0.17 25.72 -3.55
CA THR A 95 0.83 24.87 -4.54
C THR A 95 2.28 24.59 -4.14
N TYR A 96 2.74 23.39 -4.49
CA TYR A 96 4.03 22.86 -4.08
C TYR A 96 4.72 22.27 -5.31
N SER A 97 5.82 22.92 -5.70
CA SER A 97 6.72 22.46 -6.76
C SER A 97 7.99 21.88 -6.12
N TYR A 98 8.70 21.02 -6.85
CA TYR A 98 9.96 20.47 -6.38
C TYR A 98 10.97 21.55 -5.95
N THR A 99 11.49 21.44 -4.71
CA THR A 99 12.51 22.33 -4.14
C THR A 99 13.80 21.61 -3.75
N GLY A 100 13.84 20.28 -3.78
CA GLY A 100 14.94 19.47 -3.24
C GLY A 100 14.86 19.23 -1.72
N SER A 101 13.79 19.69 -1.07
CA SER A 101 13.55 19.55 0.37
C SER A 101 12.06 19.42 0.68
N GLU A 102 11.76 19.07 1.93
CA GLU A 102 10.40 19.09 2.45
C GLU A 102 9.84 20.51 2.46
N GLN A 103 8.51 20.61 2.35
CA GLN A 103 7.75 21.84 2.50
C GLN A 103 6.66 21.64 3.55
N GLU A 104 6.22 22.71 4.21
CA GLU A 104 5.23 22.64 5.28
C GLU A 104 3.93 23.37 4.89
N TYR A 105 2.80 22.79 5.28
CA TYR A 105 1.50 23.46 5.30
C TYR A 105 0.94 23.46 6.71
N THR A 106 0.68 24.64 7.27
CA THR A 106 -0.09 24.78 8.51
C THR A 106 -1.54 25.10 8.17
N VAL A 107 -2.46 24.26 8.64
CA VAL A 107 -3.89 24.39 8.38
C VAL A 107 -4.41 25.69 9.00
N PRO A 108 -4.93 26.64 8.21
CA PRO A 108 -5.30 27.96 8.73
C PRO A 108 -6.59 27.93 9.55
N GLU A 109 -7.52 27.02 9.23
CA GLU A 109 -8.85 26.94 9.81
C GLU A 109 -9.37 25.49 9.75
N ASP A 110 -10.30 25.14 10.63
CA ASP A 110 -10.99 23.85 10.55
C ASP A 110 -11.77 23.74 9.23
N GLY A 111 -11.75 22.57 8.61
CA GLY A 111 -12.56 22.35 7.42
C GLY A 111 -12.15 21.15 6.60
N TYR A 112 -12.70 21.10 5.38
CA TYR A 112 -12.36 20.10 4.38
C TYR A 112 -11.36 20.68 3.38
N TYR A 113 -10.38 19.86 3.01
CA TYR A 113 -9.30 20.23 2.14
C TYR A 113 -9.16 19.21 1.02
N LYS A 114 -9.23 19.67 -0.22
CA LYS A 114 -8.85 18.86 -1.38
C LYS A 114 -7.33 18.87 -1.49
N ILE A 115 -6.76 17.69 -1.56
CA ILE A 115 -5.33 17.49 -1.79
C ILE A 115 -5.16 16.73 -3.10
N GLU A 116 -4.23 17.20 -3.92
CA GLU A 116 -3.85 16.61 -5.20
C GLU A 116 -2.33 16.45 -5.25
N CYS A 117 -1.84 15.31 -5.72
CA CYS A 117 -0.42 15.02 -5.86
C CYS A 117 -0.14 14.36 -7.21
N TRP A 118 0.98 14.73 -7.82
CA TRP A 118 1.51 14.16 -9.05
C TRP A 118 2.93 13.66 -8.79
N GLY A 119 3.18 12.37 -9.02
CA GLY A 119 4.51 11.78 -8.92
C GLY A 119 5.43 12.29 -10.02
N ALA A 120 6.75 12.19 -9.84
CA ALA A 120 7.69 12.62 -10.86
C ALA A 120 7.86 11.58 -11.97
N GLN A 121 8.21 12.06 -13.15
CA GLN A 121 8.66 11.22 -14.26
C GLN A 121 10.08 10.68 -13.99
N GLY A 122 10.35 9.46 -14.46
CA GLY A 122 11.71 8.92 -14.54
C GLY A 122 12.54 9.60 -15.63
N GLY A 123 13.85 9.49 -15.57
CA GLY A 123 14.74 10.23 -16.46
C GLY A 123 14.54 9.90 -17.93
N THR A 124 14.53 10.93 -18.77
CA THR A 124 14.56 10.81 -20.22
C THR A 124 15.98 11.00 -20.74
N TYR A 125 16.41 10.17 -21.68
CA TYR A 125 17.70 10.32 -22.36
C TYR A 125 17.58 9.95 -23.85
N SER A 126 17.98 10.87 -24.73
CA SER A 126 17.81 10.69 -26.19
C SER A 126 16.35 10.38 -26.54
N LYS A 127 16.08 9.23 -27.19
CA LYS A 127 14.74 8.76 -27.57
C LYS A 127 14.03 7.97 -26.46
N ALA A 128 14.75 7.58 -25.41
CA ALA A 128 14.24 6.76 -24.33
C ALA A 128 13.50 7.63 -23.31
N ILE A 129 12.20 7.43 -23.16
CA ILE A 129 11.34 8.25 -22.29
C ILE A 129 11.18 7.55 -20.95
N GLY A 130 11.49 8.25 -19.86
CA GLY A 130 11.22 7.71 -18.53
C GLY A 130 9.72 7.65 -18.25
N GLY A 131 9.31 6.70 -17.42
CA GLY A 131 7.92 6.51 -17.06
C GLY A 131 7.34 7.77 -16.42
N LYS A 132 6.12 8.15 -16.79
CA LYS A 132 5.43 9.31 -16.21
C LYS A 132 4.91 8.98 -14.82
N GLY A 133 4.81 10.00 -13.98
CA GLY A 133 4.29 9.86 -12.62
C GLY A 133 2.77 9.67 -12.58
N ALA A 134 2.31 9.04 -11.50
CA ALA A 134 0.90 8.84 -11.17
C ALA A 134 0.26 10.10 -10.58
N TYR A 135 -1.05 10.06 -10.39
CA TYR A 135 -1.85 11.11 -9.75
C TYR A 135 -2.72 10.56 -8.63
N THR A 136 -2.82 11.30 -7.54
CA THR A 136 -3.74 11.03 -6.44
C THR A 136 -4.48 12.29 -6.02
N LYS A 137 -5.76 12.13 -5.70
CA LYS A 137 -6.63 13.18 -5.17
C LYS A 137 -7.52 12.64 -4.08
N GLY A 138 -7.87 13.48 -3.13
CA GLY A 138 -8.97 13.24 -2.19
C GLY A 138 -9.31 14.49 -1.37
N ILE A 139 -10.40 14.41 -0.61
CA ILE A 139 -10.82 15.44 0.34
C ILE A 139 -10.65 14.90 1.77
N ILE A 140 -9.97 15.64 2.63
CA ILE A 140 -9.71 15.28 4.02
C ILE A 140 -10.20 16.37 4.97
N LYS A 141 -10.69 15.99 6.15
CA LYS A 141 -10.99 16.93 7.23
C LYS A 141 -9.72 17.23 8.02
N LEU A 142 -9.40 18.51 8.17
CA LEU A 142 -8.25 19.00 8.92
C LEU A 142 -8.68 20.02 9.97
N THR A 143 -7.93 20.08 11.06
CA THR A 143 -8.12 21.04 12.15
C THR A 143 -7.07 22.14 12.08
N LYS A 144 -7.46 23.36 12.45
CA LYS A 144 -6.58 24.52 12.53
C LYS A 144 -5.32 24.22 13.34
N GLY A 145 -4.17 24.60 12.79
CA GLY A 145 -2.87 24.40 13.41
C GLY A 145 -2.27 23.01 13.18
N GLU A 146 -3.01 22.05 12.60
CA GLU A 146 -2.41 20.82 12.12
C GLU A 146 -1.36 21.13 11.04
N LYS A 147 -0.27 20.37 11.04
CA LYS A 147 0.81 20.47 10.06
C LYS A 147 0.76 19.29 9.11
N LEU A 148 0.91 19.57 7.82
CA LEU A 148 1.18 18.59 6.79
C LEU A 148 2.56 18.88 6.19
N TYR A 149 3.31 17.82 5.92
CA TYR A 149 4.62 17.91 5.28
C TYR A 149 4.52 17.36 3.86
N ILE A 150 5.00 18.13 2.89
CA ILE A 150 4.86 17.88 1.46
C ILE A 150 6.25 17.56 0.91
N TYR A 151 6.37 16.40 0.30
CA TYR A 151 7.59 15.92 -0.34
C TYR A 151 7.29 15.77 -1.83
N VAL A 152 7.92 16.59 -2.65
CA VAL A 152 7.66 16.63 -4.10
C VAL A 152 8.78 15.91 -4.84
N GLY A 153 8.44 14.94 -5.68
CA GLY A 153 9.43 14.08 -6.34
C GLY A 153 10.29 14.81 -7.36
N GLU A 154 11.56 14.42 -7.44
CA GLU A 154 12.48 14.88 -8.49
C GLU A 154 12.39 14.02 -9.75
N CYS A 155 12.44 14.66 -10.91
CA CYS A 155 12.76 14.06 -12.20
C CYS A 155 14.15 14.54 -12.64
N TYR A 156 15.08 13.62 -12.86
CA TYR A 156 16.40 13.92 -13.41
C TYR A 156 16.54 13.31 -14.82
N ASN A 157 16.72 14.16 -15.84
CA ASN A 157 16.95 13.68 -17.20
C ASN A 157 18.41 13.24 -17.37
N GLY A 158 18.60 11.99 -17.75
CA GLY A 158 19.91 11.33 -17.78
C GLY A 158 20.14 10.44 -16.55
N ALA A 159 21.41 10.14 -16.29
CA ALA A 159 21.81 9.29 -15.18
C ALA A 159 22.68 10.04 -14.17
N LYS A 160 22.43 9.83 -12.89
CA LYS A 160 23.31 10.16 -11.77
C LYS A 160 23.31 8.98 -10.81
N GLU A 161 24.48 8.64 -10.28
CA GLU A 161 24.70 7.54 -9.33
C GLU A 161 24.23 7.90 -7.90
N THR A 162 23.17 8.68 -7.80
CA THR A 162 22.49 9.05 -6.56
C THR A 162 20.98 8.98 -6.79
N MET A 163 20.22 8.72 -5.74
CA MET A 163 18.77 8.68 -5.84
C MET A 163 18.20 10.07 -6.20
N CYS A 164 17.12 10.08 -6.97
CA CYS A 164 16.28 11.25 -7.11
C CYS A 164 15.54 11.52 -5.79
N TYR A 165 15.37 12.80 -5.46
CA TYR A 165 14.69 13.20 -4.24
C TYR A 165 13.30 12.55 -4.14
N ASN A 166 12.97 12.12 -2.93
CA ASN A 166 11.78 11.36 -2.58
C ASN A 166 11.67 9.98 -3.27
N GLY A 167 12.81 9.28 -3.34
CA GLY A 167 12.83 7.84 -3.54
C GLY A 167 12.91 7.36 -4.98
N GLY A 168 13.30 8.18 -5.96
CA GLY A 168 13.60 7.68 -7.29
C GLY A 168 14.96 6.95 -7.32
N GLY A 169 15.02 5.70 -7.77
CA GLY A 169 16.25 4.91 -7.80
C GLY A 169 17.35 5.55 -8.67
N SER A 170 18.61 5.29 -8.34
CA SER A 170 19.74 5.80 -9.14
C SER A 170 19.79 5.16 -10.53
N GLY A 171 20.23 5.96 -11.50
CA GLY A 171 20.65 5.47 -12.82
C GLY A 171 22.16 5.27 -12.87
N GLY A 172 22.67 4.83 -14.02
CA GLY A 172 24.11 4.71 -14.26
C GLY A 172 24.50 4.76 -15.73
N TYR A 173 25.79 4.96 -15.98
CA TYR A 173 26.40 4.93 -17.31
C TYR A 173 27.25 3.67 -17.47
N SER A 174 27.28 3.07 -18.66
CA SER A 174 28.31 2.06 -18.98
C SER A 174 29.69 2.72 -19.00
N THR A 175 30.76 2.04 -18.58
CA THR A 175 32.09 2.68 -18.56
C THR A 175 32.67 2.92 -19.96
N VAL A 176 32.15 2.25 -21.00
CA VAL A 176 32.47 2.56 -22.41
C VAL A 176 31.67 3.75 -22.96
N GLY A 177 30.76 4.34 -22.18
CA GLY A 177 30.07 5.58 -22.50
C GLY A 177 29.00 5.49 -23.61
N ILE A 178 28.54 4.28 -23.96
CA ILE A 178 27.55 4.08 -25.03
C ILE A 178 26.16 3.70 -24.53
N GLU A 179 26.01 3.30 -23.26
CA GLU A 179 24.74 2.96 -22.66
C GLU A 179 24.45 3.85 -21.45
N THR A 180 23.19 4.26 -21.33
CA THR A 180 22.68 5.08 -20.23
C THR A 180 21.39 4.47 -19.71
N GLY A 181 21.37 4.12 -18.43
CA GLY A 181 20.17 3.80 -17.68
C GLY A 181 19.86 4.98 -16.77
N THR A 182 18.70 5.61 -16.95
CA THR A 182 18.38 6.85 -16.25
C THR A 182 17.81 6.61 -14.86
N ASN A 183 17.76 7.67 -14.06
CA ASN A 183 17.16 7.62 -12.73
C ASN A 183 15.66 7.34 -12.78
N GLY A 184 15.12 6.70 -11.74
CA GLY A 184 13.68 6.71 -11.49
C GLY A 184 13.22 8.06 -10.97
N GLY A 185 11.95 8.39 -11.19
CA GLY A 185 11.31 9.59 -10.66
C GLY A 185 10.91 9.40 -9.19
N GLY A 186 11.05 10.46 -8.39
CA GLY A 186 10.58 10.47 -7.01
C GLY A 186 9.04 10.42 -6.89
N ALA A 187 8.55 9.92 -5.76
CA ALA A 187 7.14 10.04 -5.40
C ALA A 187 6.80 11.48 -5.03
N THR A 188 5.51 11.83 -5.04
CA THR A 188 5.02 13.03 -4.35
C THR A 188 4.04 12.62 -3.27
N ASP A 189 4.26 13.03 -2.02
CA ASP A 189 3.46 12.56 -0.90
C ASP A 189 3.23 13.61 0.20
N ILE A 190 2.23 13.30 1.03
CA ILE A 190 1.80 14.09 2.19
C ILE A 190 1.98 13.27 3.45
N ARG A 191 2.71 13.85 4.41
CA ARG A 191 3.10 13.20 5.68
C ARG A 191 2.59 13.97 6.88
N LEU A 192 2.42 13.26 7.99
CA LEU A 192 2.02 13.83 9.27
C LEU A 192 3.22 14.15 10.18
N LEU A 193 4.36 13.50 9.93
CA LEU A 193 5.61 13.73 10.64
C LEU A 193 6.65 14.32 9.70
N ASN A 194 7.48 15.22 10.23
CA ASN A 194 8.61 15.76 9.48
C ASN A 194 9.82 14.82 9.57
N GLY A 195 10.73 14.93 8.60
CA GLY A 195 12.00 14.23 8.59
C GLY A 195 12.71 14.42 7.26
N ASN A 196 13.87 13.80 7.08
CA ASN A 196 14.42 13.65 5.74
C ASN A 196 13.46 12.83 4.87
N TRP A 197 13.54 12.96 3.55
CA TRP A 197 12.62 12.25 2.64
C TRP A 197 12.64 10.73 2.84
N ASN A 198 13.79 10.18 3.27
CA ASN A 198 14.03 8.77 3.55
C ASN A 198 13.96 8.39 5.03
N ASP A 199 13.58 9.32 5.91
CA ASP A 199 13.36 8.98 7.33
C ASP A 199 12.15 8.04 7.45
N PHE A 200 12.32 6.92 8.14
CA PHE A 200 11.30 5.87 8.19
C PHE A 200 10.04 6.32 8.96
N GLU A 201 10.18 7.07 10.06
CA GLU A 201 9.01 7.54 10.82
C GLU A 201 8.21 8.56 10.02
N SER A 202 8.89 9.45 9.30
CA SER A 202 8.30 10.33 8.29
C SER A 202 7.58 9.52 7.21
N LEU A 203 8.26 8.58 6.53
CA LEU A 203 7.68 7.72 5.49
C LEU A 203 6.48 6.90 5.95
N LYS A 204 6.51 6.37 7.18
CA LYS A 204 5.41 5.61 7.78
C LYS A 204 4.16 6.47 7.94
N SER A 205 4.33 7.78 8.18
CA SER A 205 3.25 8.75 8.38
C SER A 205 2.58 9.27 7.10
N ARG A 206 2.90 8.69 5.92
CA ARG A 206 2.33 9.06 4.63
C ARG A 206 0.84 8.73 4.56
N ILE A 207 0.01 9.75 4.33
CA ILE A 207 -1.45 9.61 4.19
C ILE A 207 -1.92 9.65 2.72
N MET A 208 -1.10 10.17 1.82
CA MET A 208 -1.33 10.21 0.37
C MET A 208 0.01 10.16 -0.36
N VAL A 209 0.11 9.36 -1.43
CA VAL A 209 1.32 9.15 -2.24
C VAL A 209 0.93 8.99 -3.70
N ALA A 210 1.51 9.81 -4.58
CA ALA A 210 1.51 9.62 -6.02
C ALA A 210 2.86 9.02 -6.45
N GLY A 211 2.83 7.80 -6.99
CA GLY A 211 4.02 7.05 -7.41
C GLY A 211 4.76 7.71 -8.58
N GLY A 212 6.10 7.70 -8.52
CA GLY A 212 6.99 8.11 -9.60
C GLY A 212 7.18 7.00 -10.63
N GLY A 213 7.55 7.38 -11.85
CA GLY A 213 7.85 6.42 -12.92
C GLY A 213 9.31 5.94 -12.90
N GLY A 214 9.55 4.77 -13.48
CA GLY A 214 10.88 4.19 -13.63
C GLY A 214 11.73 4.90 -14.68
N GLY A 215 13.05 4.80 -14.52
CA GLY A 215 14.02 5.29 -15.48
C GLY A 215 14.01 4.48 -16.78
N SER A 216 14.34 5.14 -17.88
CA SER A 216 14.50 4.55 -19.20
C SER A 216 15.92 4.02 -19.42
N TYR A 217 16.13 3.28 -20.51
CA TYR A 217 17.44 2.82 -20.96
C TYR A 217 17.65 3.24 -22.42
N SER A 218 18.87 3.66 -22.75
CA SER A 218 19.28 4.02 -24.11
C SER A 218 20.70 3.56 -24.43
N ARG A 219 20.89 3.03 -25.64
CA ARG A 219 22.20 2.74 -26.24
C ARG A 219 22.43 3.67 -27.44
N THR A 220 23.40 4.57 -27.32
CA THR A 220 23.63 5.67 -28.29
C THR A 220 24.12 5.20 -29.65
N SER A 221 24.78 4.04 -29.73
CA SER A 221 25.38 3.52 -30.96
C SER A 221 24.40 2.88 -31.95
N HIS A 222 23.19 2.51 -31.52
CA HIS A 222 22.29 1.65 -32.31
C HIS A 222 20.81 2.07 -32.30
N SER A 223 20.46 3.24 -31.72
CA SER A 223 19.06 3.66 -31.51
C SER A 223 18.22 2.68 -30.68
N ASP A 224 18.87 1.86 -29.85
CA ASP A 224 18.19 0.91 -28.98
C ASP A 224 17.76 1.60 -27.69
N TYR A 225 16.51 1.38 -27.30
CA TYR A 225 15.98 1.96 -26.09
C TYR A 225 14.82 1.14 -25.53
N SER A 226 14.57 1.35 -24.25
CA SER A 226 13.36 0.89 -23.58
C SER A 226 12.87 1.99 -22.65
N ASP A 227 11.59 2.35 -22.79
CA ASP A 227 10.96 3.36 -21.95
C ASP A 227 10.76 2.84 -20.52
N GLY A 228 10.76 3.75 -19.56
CA GLY A 228 10.53 3.40 -18.15
C GLY A 228 9.08 2.99 -17.87
N GLY A 229 8.89 2.11 -16.89
CA GLY A 229 7.58 1.75 -16.37
C GLY A 229 6.89 2.95 -15.71
N GLN A 230 5.62 3.19 -16.03
CA GLN A 230 4.85 4.32 -15.49
C GLN A 230 4.60 4.17 -13.99
N GLY A 231 4.50 5.29 -13.28
CA GLY A 231 4.02 5.32 -11.90
C GLY A 231 2.63 4.68 -11.80
N GLY A 232 2.39 3.91 -10.75
CA GLY A 232 1.20 3.08 -10.59
C GLY A 232 0.06 3.76 -9.87
N ALA A 233 -1.14 3.25 -10.09
CA ALA A 233 -2.22 3.35 -9.09
C ALA A 233 -1.88 2.40 -7.92
N LEU A 234 -2.72 1.39 -7.63
CA LEU A 234 -2.40 0.38 -6.61
C LEU A 234 -1.13 -0.42 -6.92
N ILE A 235 -0.81 -0.58 -8.21
CA ILE A 235 0.32 -1.35 -8.72
C ILE A 235 1.09 -0.47 -9.72
N GLY A 236 2.41 -0.36 -9.52
CA GLY A 236 3.36 0.24 -10.45
C GLY A 236 3.40 -0.51 -11.77
N MET A 237 3.72 0.15 -12.88
CA MET A 237 3.87 -0.56 -14.14
C MET A 237 5.28 -1.14 -14.26
N ASP A 238 5.35 -2.35 -14.79
CA ASP A 238 6.60 -3.02 -15.11
C ASP A 238 7.47 -2.18 -16.06
N GLY A 239 8.78 -2.40 -15.98
CA GLY A 239 9.73 -1.90 -16.97
C GLY A 239 9.53 -2.59 -18.32
N ASN A 240 10.17 -2.04 -19.35
CA ASN A 240 10.18 -2.60 -20.69
C ASN A 240 11.52 -3.27 -20.97
N ILE A 241 11.50 -4.29 -21.83
CA ILE A 241 12.72 -4.97 -22.28
C ILE A 241 13.06 -4.57 -23.70
N TYR A 242 14.30 -4.15 -23.89
CA TYR A 242 14.97 -4.18 -25.18
C TYR A 242 15.77 -5.50 -25.31
N SER A 243 15.77 -6.13 -26.49
CA SER A 243 16.41 -7.44 -26.73
C SER A 243 16.93 -7.55 -28.17
N GLU A 244 18.22 -7.86 -28.30
CA GLU A 244 18.94 -8.12 -29.57
C GLU A 244 18.96 -9.62 -29.93
N VAL A 245 18.50 -10.48 -29.02
CA VAL A 245 18.57 -11.94 -29.16
C VAL A 245 17.20 -12.53 -29.53
N THR A 246 17.20 -13.60 -30.32
CA THR A 246 15.97 -14.27 -30.77
C THR A 246 15.23 -14.99 -29.63
N GLU A 247 15.96 -15.52 -28.65
CA GLU A 247 15.39 -16.15 -27.46
C GLU A 247 15.52 -15.23 -26.24
N LYS A 248 14.40 -14.64 -25.82
CA LYS A 248 14.35 -13.75 -24.66
C LYS A 248 14.49 -14.54 -23.36
N LYS A 249 15.42 -14.13 -22.50
CA LYS A 249 15.73 -14.78 -21.22
C LYS A 249 15.50 -13.86 -20.03
N LEU A 250 15.58 -12.54 -20.24
CA LEU A 250 15.32 -11.52 -19.23
C LEU A 250 13.80 -11.36 -18.97
N LYS A 251 13.41 -11.12 -17.72
CA LYS A 251 12.07 -10.63 -17.37
C LYS A 251 12.13 -9.15 -17.01
N PRO A 252 11.05 -8.38 -17.25
CA PRO A 252 11.05 -6.97 -16.92
C PRO A 252 11.18 -6.77 -15.41
N ALA A 253 11.75 -5.63 -15.02
CA ALA A 253 11.59 -5.15 -13.65
C ALA A 253 10.09 -5.03 -13.35
N THR A 254 9.63 -5.64 -12.26
CA THR A 254 8.22 -5.61 -11.87
C THR A 254 7.89 -4.31 -11.16
N GLY A 255 6.70 -3.76 -11.38
CA GLY A 255 6.23 -2.60 -10.64
C GLY A 255 5.88 -2.92 -9.18
N ALA A 256 5.89 -1.89 -8.35
CA ALA A 256 5.60 -2.05 -6.92
C ALA A 256 4.13 -2.36 -6.66
N THR A 257 3.83 -2.99 -5.52
CA THR A 257 2.45 -3.27 -5.07
C THR A 257 2.12 -2.46 -3.81
N GLN A 258 0.99 -2.78 -3.17
CA GLN A 258 0.64 -2.22 -1.86
C GLN A 258 1.38 -2.88 -0.69
N ILE A 259 2.10 -3.97 -0.92
CA ILE A 259 2.72 -4.76 0.16
C ILE A 259 4.21 -5.06 -0.04
N ALA A 260 4.75 -4.75 -1.20
CA ALA A 260 6.13 -5.03 -1.56
C ALA A 260 6.57 -4.11 -2.69
N GLY A 261 7.85 -3.76 -2.70
CA GLY A 261 8.46 -3.09 -3.84
C GLY A 261 8.64 -4.02 -5.03
N GLY A 262 8.79 -3.40 -6.18
CA GLY A 262 9.01 -4.10 -7.43
C GLY A 262 10.38 -4.76 -7.44
N SER A 263 10.49 -5.96 -8.00
CA SER A 263 11.74 -6.73 -8.10
C SER A 263 12.11 -7.01 -9.55
N ASN A 264 13.39 -7.23 -9.82
CA ASN A 264 13.79 -7.97 -11.02
C ASN A 264 13.84 -9.47 -10.69
N SER A 265 13.70 -10.33 -11.71
CA SER A 265 13.67 -11.79 -11.50
C SER A 265 15.03 -12.48 -11.58
N ASP A 266 16.14 -11.75 -11.65
CA ASP A 266 17.46 -12.35 -11.80
C ASP A 266 18.06 -12.64 -10.42
N SER A 267 17.75 -13.83 -9.90
CA SER A 267 18.22 -14.31 -8.60
C SER A 267 19.73 -14.56 -8.54
N SER A 268 20.47 -14.37 -9.64
CA SER A 268 21.93 -14.51 -9.67
C SER A 268 22.68 -13.21 -9.34
N LEU A 269 21.96 -12.08 -9.21
CA LEU A 269 22.58 -10.79 -8.94
C LEU A 269 22.76 -10.56 -7.43
N PRO A 270 23.94 -10.07 -6.99
CA PRO A 270 24.35 -10.09 -5.58
C PRO A 270 23.55 -9.15 -4.66
N ASN A 271 22.65 -8.31 -5.18
CA ASN A 271 21.69 -7.53 -4.41
C ASN A 271 20.38 -7.50 -5.19
N ASN A 272 19.27 -7.86 -4.56
CA ASN A 272 17.94 -7.71 -5.14
C ASN A 272 17.73 -6.21 -5.38
N TYR A 273 17.81 -5.74 -6.63
CA TYR A 273 17.51 -4.35 -7.03
C TYR A 273 16.01 -4.05 -6.94
N THR A 274 15.46 -4.37 -5.78
CA THR A 274 14.05 -4.33 -5.42
C THR A 274 13.79 -2.97 -4.80
N GLY A 275 12.68 -2.35 -5.19
CA GLY A 275 12.21 -1.19 -4.46
C GLY A 275 11.84 -1.56 -3.03
N LEU A 276 11.90 -0.58 -2.15
CA LEU A 276 11.51 -0.72 -0.76
C LEU A 276 10.33 0.21 -0.47
N PHE A 277 9.90 0.22 0.78
CA PHE A 277 8.92 1.20 1.23
C PHE A 277 9.47 2.62 1.08
N GLY A 278 8.85 3.43 0.23
CA GLY A 278 9.29 4.80 -0.01
C GLY A 278 10.43 4.99 -1.00
N SER A 279 11.06 3.93 -1.51
CA SER A 279 12.22 4.06 -2.40
C SER A 279 12.21 3.05 -3.55
N GLY A 280 12.52 3.51 -4.75
CA GLY A 280 12.72 2.70 -5.94
C GLY A 280 14.02 1.93 -5.86
N GLY A 281 14.03 0.75 -6.48
CA GLY A 281 15.20 -0.09 -6.60
C GLY A 281 16.28 0.63 -7.38
N TYR A 282 17.52 0.44 -6.97
CA TYR A 282 18.68 1.07 -7.57
C TYR A 282 19.85 0.09 -7.59
N ALA A 283 20.85 0.35 -8.43
CA ALA A 283 22.07 -0.45 -8.50
C ALA A 283 23.29 0.44 -8.23
N GLU A 284 24.27 -0.08 -7.49
CA GLU A 284 25.48 0.66 -7.08
C GLU A 284 26.65 0.56 -8.07
N PHE A 285 26.54 -0.20 -9.17
CA PHE A 285 27.70 -0.54 -10.01
C PHE A 285 27.47 -0.33 -11.52
N SER A 286 28.27 0.53 -12.12
CA SER A 286 28.53 0.57 -13.56
C SER A 286 29.61 -0.47 -13.94
N ARG A 287 29.44 -1.17 -15.07
CA ARG A 287 30.47 -2.04 -15.68
C ARG A 287 30.70 -1.64 -17.14
N GLU A 288 31.72 -2.21 -17.75
CA GLU A 288 32.16 -1.91 -19.12
C GLU A 288 31.02 -1.79 -20.13
N TRP A 289 30.09 -2.74 -20.12
CA TRP A 289 28.93 -2.78 -21.03
C TRP A 289 27.60 -2.81 -20.28
N ASN A 290 27.52 -2.14 -19.12
CA ASN A 290 26.34 -2.24 -18.26
C ASN A 290 25.96 -0.88 -17.69
N SER A 291 24.83 -0.37 -18.17
CA SER A 291 24.07 0.69 -17.53
C SER A 291 22.75 0.16 -16.98
N ARG A 292 22.25 0.76 -15.90
CA ARG A 292 21.01 0.31 -15.24
C ARG A 292 20.12 1.49 -14.92
N SER A 293 18.83 1.28 -15.09
CA SER A 293 17.83 2.30 -14.83
C SER A 293 17.23 2.15 -13.44
N GLY A 294 17.00 3.25 -12.75
CA GLY A 294 16.39 3.23 -11.41
C GLY A 294 14.89 2.98 -11.45
N GLY A 295 14.35 2.30 -10.43
CA GLY A 295 12.91 2.19 -10.23
C GLY A 295 12.30 3.50 -9.72
N GLY A 296 11.03 3.76 -10.02
CA GLY A 296 10.31 4.93 -9.52
C GLY A 296 9.99 4.82 -8.02
N GLY A 297 9.98 5.94 -7.31
CA GLY A 297 9.54 6.01 -5.91
C GLY A 297 8.03 5.81 -5.78
N GLY A 298 7.54 5.45 -4.59
CA GLY A 298 6.11 5.27 -4.35
C GLY A 298 5.80 4.90 -2.90
N TYR A 299 4.57 4.46 -2.62
CA TYR A 299 4.24 3.83 -1.35
C TYR A 299 5.20 2.68 -1.10
N TYR A 300 5.31 1.82 -2.10
CA TYR A 300 6.50 1.04 -2.40
C TYR A 300 7.10 1.49 -3.74
N GLY A 301 8.43 1.47 -3.84
CA GLY A 301 9.10 1.79 -5.10
C GLY A 301 9.18 0.62 -6.07
N GLY A 302 9.30 0.93 -7.35
CA GLY A 302 9.47 -0.07 -8.42
C GLY A 302 10.86 -0.70 -8.40
N GLY A 303 11.02 -1.86 -9.04
CA GLY A 303 12.32 -2.49 -9.24
C GLY A 303 13.20 -1.76 -10.26
N ALA A 304 14.51 -1.90 -10.09
CA ALA A 304 15.50 -1.37 -11.03
C ALA A 304 15.60 -2.24 -12.29
N GLY A 305 16.04 -1.60 -13.38
CA GLY A 305 16.41 -2.25 -14.62
C GLY A 305 17.62 -3.18 -14.45
N VAL A 306 17.64 -4.23 -15.26
CA VAL A 306 18.71 -5.24 -15.27
C VAL A 306 19.21 -5.47 -16.68
N TRP A 307 20.48 -5.85 -16.77
CA TRP A 307 21.15 -6.18 -18.02
C TRP A 307 21.42 -7.69 -18.07
N GLY A 308 21.12 -8.29 -19.21
CA GLY A 308 21.48 -9.63 -19.62
C GLY A 308 22.24 -9.60 -20.95
N LYS A 309 22.77 -10.74 -21.39
CA LYS A 309 23.58 -10.83 -22.62
C LYS A 309 22.74 -10.49 -23.87
N GLY A 310 22.81 -9.23 -24.31
CA GLY A 310 22.04 -8.70 -25.43
C GLY A 310 20.60 -8.30 -25.08
N GLU A 311 20.26 -8.17 -23.79
CA GLU A 311 18.92 -7.76 -23.32
C GLU A 311 19.04 -6.77 -22.17
N VAL A 312 18.22 -5.72 -22.16
CA VAL A 312 18.20 -4.76 -21.05
C VAL A 312 16.76 -4.40 -20.69
N SER A 313 16.45 -4.42 -19.40
CA SER A 313 15.20 -3.90 -18.84
C SER A 313 15.39 -2.48 -18.35
N SER A 314 14.43 -1.62 -18.62
CA SER A 314 14.27 -0.34 -17.93
C SER A 314 13.77 -0.53 -16.49
N GLY A 315 13.75 0.56 -15.73
CA GLY A 315 13.18 0.59 -14.38
C GLY A 315 11.66 0.59 -14.43
N SER A 316 11.04 0.08 -13.37
CA SER A 316 9.58 0.03 -13.22
C SER A 316 9.06 1.15 -12.31
N GLY A 317 7.76 1.42 -12.34
CA GLY A 317 7.14 2.47 -11.53
C GLY A 317 6.84 2.06 -10.09
N GLY A 318 6.78 3.04 -9.19
CA GLY A 318 6.30 2.85 -7.82
C GLY A 318 4.77 2.84 -7.72
N SER A 319 4.24 2.32 -6.62
CA SER A 319 2.80 2.31 -6.34
C SER A 319 2.33 3.60 -5.67
N SER A 320 1.07 3.96 -5.86
CA SER A 320 0.41 5.05 -5.17
C SER A 320 -0.33 4.55 -3.93
N TYR A 321 -0.71 5.47 -3.04
CA TYR A 321 -1.47 5.17 -1.83
C TYR A 321 -2.35 6.35 -1.45
N ILE A 322 -3.57 6.10 -1.01
CA ILE A 322 -4.43 7.10 -0.41
C ILE A 322 -5.12 6.42 0.77
N SER A 323 -4.97 6.97 1.98
CA SER A 323 -5.71 6.47 3.14
C SER A 323 -7.22 6.57 2.88
N GLY A 324 -7.93 5.44 2.95
CA GLY A 324 -9.35 5.33 2.65
C GLY A 324 -9.70 4.98 1.21
N TYR A 325 -8.72 4.74 0.33
CA TYR A 325 -8.96 4.26 -1.04
C TYR A 325 -9.05 2.73 -1.08
N ASP A 326 -10.01 2.22 -1.84
CA ASP A 326 -10.26 0.77 -1.94
C ASP A 326 -9.06 0.03 -2.55
N GLY A 327 -8.69 -1.10 -1.95
CA GLY A 327 -7.51 -1.87 -2.36
C GLY A 327 -6.16 -1.36 -1.82
N CYS A 328 -6.09 -0.20 -1.16
CA CYS A 328 -4.88 0.19 -0.41
C CYS A 328 -4.67 -0.69 0.83
N ASN A 329 -3.42 -0.81 1.29
CA ASN A 329 -3.11 -1.57 2.49
C ASN A 329 -2.20 -0.76 3.41
N SER A 330 -2.78 -0.16 4.44
CA SER A 330 -2.07 0.64 5.42
C SER A 330 -1.19 -0.23 6.32
N ILE A 331 -0.04 0.31 6.70
CA ILE A 331 0.88 -0.33 7.65
C ILE A 331 0.55 0.09 9.09
N ALA A 332 0.90 -0.78 10.04
CA ALA A 332 0.67 -0.51 11.46
C ALA A 332 1.65 0.55 11.99
N GLU A 333 1.22 1.33 12.99
CA GLU A 333 2.07 2.30 13.70
C GLU A 333 3.33 1.64 14.28
N SER A 334 3.22 0.38 14.71
CA SER A 334 4.31 -0.43 15.26
C SER A 334 5.30 -0.96 14.22
N SER A 335 5.12 -0.64 12.93
CA SER A 335 6.07 -1.04 11.89
C SER A 335 7.43 -0.40 12.11
N THR A 336 8.49 -1.12 11.75
CA THR A 336 9.88 -0.65 11.71
C THR A 336 10.42 -0.81 10.29
N GLU A 337 11.56 -0.21 9.99
CA GLU A 337 12.21 -0.33 8.67
C GLU A 337 12.50 -1.79 8.29
N GLU A 338 12.87 -2.60 9.28
CA GLU A 338 13.17 -4.03 9.10
C GLU A 338 11.92 -4.92 9.10
N ASN A 339 10.79 -4.43 9.63
CA ASN A 339 9.57 -5.21 9.80
C ASN A 339 8.32 -4.36 9.58
N ILE A 340 7.87 -4.29 8.33
CA ILE A 340 6.65 -3.59 7.95
C ILE A 340 5.44 -4.50 8.10
N ILE A 341 4.51 -4.11 8.96
CA ILE A 341 3.31 -4.89 9.28
C ILE A 341 2.12 -4.32 8.51
N HIS A 342 1.69 -5.03 7.47
CA HIS A 342 0.48 -4.69 6.72
C HIS A 342 -0.77 -5.09 7.51
N THR A 343 -1.71 -4.15 7.63
CA THR A 343 -2.88 -4.35 8.49
C THR A 343 -4.05 -5.01 7.76
N GLY A 344 -4.06 -5.00 6.42
CA GLY A 344 -5.23 -5.36 5.61
C GLY A 344 -6.33 -4.31 5.65
N ASN A 345 -6.11 -3.16 6.32
CA ASN A 345 -7.05 -2.04 6.37
C ASN A 345 -6.64 -0.95 5.38
N ILE A 346 -7.62 -0.24 4.86
CA ILE A 346 -7.41 0.90 3.95
C ILE A 346 -7.14 2.22 4.69
N ILE A 347 -7.40 2.28 6.01
CA ILE A 347 -7.28 3.50 6.82
C ILE A 347 -5.93 3.51 7.53
N HIS A 348 -5.20 4.62 7.36
CA HIS A 348 -3.92 4.90 8.02
C HIS A 348 -4.04 4.85 9.55
N TYR A 349 -3.00 4.40 10.26
CA TYR A 349 -3.02 4.19 11.71
C TYR A 349 -3.38 5.44 12.54
N SER A 350 -3.14 6.64 12.00
CA SER A 350 -3.56 7.90 12.64
C SER A 350 -5.08 8.14 12.63
N GLY A 351 -5.85 7.29 11.95
CA GLY A 351 -7.29 7.46 11.74
C GLY A 351 -7.65 8.49 10.66
N LYS A 352 -6.68 9.17 10.04
CA LYS A 352 -6.93 10.09 8.93
C LYS A 352 -7.22 9.32 7.65
N TYR A 353 -8.25 9.74 6.91
CA TYR A 353 -8.63 9.16 5.63
C TYR A 353 -9.18 10.24 4.70
N PHE A 354 -9.18 9.93 3.40
CA PHE A 354 -9.71 10.79 2.35
C PHE A 354 -11.06 10.27 1.86
N LEU A 355 -11.93 11.20 1.53
CA LEU A 355 -13.17 11.00 0.79
C LEU A 355 -12.96 11.40 -0.67
N TYR A 356 -13.85 10.94 -1.55
CA TYR A 356 -13.91 11.40 -2.95
C TYR A 356 -12.58 11.26 -3.68
N THR A 357 -12.00 10.08 -3.54
CA THR A 357 -10.65 9.80 -3.95
C THR A 357 -10.58 9.47 -5.44
N ARG A 358 -9.51 9.91 -6.11
CA ARG A 358 -9.15 9.52 -7.48
C ARG A 358 -7.69 9.13 -7.48
N MET A 359 -7.35 8.00 -8.08
CA MET A 359 -5.99 7.48 -8.19
C MET A 359 -5.78 7.00 -9.61
N GLU A 360 -4.81 7.58 -10.31
CA GLU A 360 -4.54 7.29 -11.72
C GLU A 360 -3.08 6.95 -11.93
N SER A 361 -2.82 5.89 -12.69
CA SER A 361 -1.45 5.56 -13.12
C SER A 361 -0.93 6.58 -14.14
N GLY A 362 0.39 6.65 -14.31
CA GLY A 362 1.04 7.50 -15.32
C GLY A 362 0.71 7.14 -16.77
N ARG A 363 0.01 6.02 -17.02
CA ARG A 363 -0.53 5.65 -18.34
C ARG A 363 -1.88 6.30 -18.64
N ASN A 364 -2.63 6.67 -17.62
CA ASN A 364 -3.98 7.21 -17.74
C ASN A 364 -3.95 8.74 -17.89
N TYR A 365 -5.09 9.29 -18.30
CA TYR A 365 -5.32 10.73 -18.29
C TYR A 365 -5.59 11.21 -16.85
N MET A 366 -4.96 12.32 -16.49
CA MET A 366 -5.09 13.02 -15.22
C MET A 366 -5.08 14.53 -15.45
N PRO A 367 -5.60 15.35 -14.52
CA PRO A 367 -5.52 16.80 -14.65
C PRO A 367 -4.07 17.28 -14.76
N SER A 368 -3.81 18.30 -15.57
CA SER A 368 -2.48 18.91 -15.65
C SER A 368 -2.16 19.65 -14.34
N PRO A 369 -0.93 19.54 -13.81
CA PRO A 369 -0.51 20.33 -12.65
C PRO A 369 -0.64 21.84 -12.87
N SER A 370 -0.41 22.33 -14.09
CA SER A 370 -0.48 23.75 -14.44
C SER A 370 -1.91 24.25 -14.69
N ASP A 371 -2.82 23.36 -15.11
CA ASP A 371 -4.21 23.67 -15.42
C ASP A 371 -5.09 22.42 -15.19
N THR A 372 -5.83 22.40 -14.10
CA THR A 372 -6.65 21.24 -13.72
C THR A 372 -7.90 21.07 -14.59
N THR A 373 -8.16 21.97 -15.54
CA THR A 373 -9.25 21.84 -16.52
C THR A 373 -8.83 21.07 -17.77
N THR A 374 -7.52 20.89 -17.99
CA THR A 374 -6.97 20.06 -19.06
C THR A 374 -6.51 18.71 -18.52
N GLU A 375 -6.89 17.63 -19.21
CA GLU A 375 -6.40 16.28 -18.91
C GLU A 375 -5.17 15.97 -19.79
N VAL A 376 -4.10 15.48 -19.16
CA VAL A 376 -2.85 15.05 -19.79
C VAL A 376 -2.55 13.60 -19.42
N GLN A 377 -1.88 12.86 -20.31
CA GLN A 377 -1.52 11.49 -20.01
C GLN A 377 -0.28 11.47 -19.10
N GLY A 378 -0.44 11.06 -17.84
CA GLY A 378 0.64 11.01 -16.85
C GLY A 378 1.28 12.36 -16.51
N ASN A 379 1.98 12.43 -15.38
CA ASN A 379 2.78 13.61 -15.07
C ASN A 379 4.19 13.51 -15.71
N SER A 380 4.55 14.52 -16.50
CA SER A 380 5.89 14.67 -17.06
C SER A 380 6.70 15.68 -16.25
N GLY A 381 8.01 15.45 -16.11
CA GLY A 381 8.89 16.28 -15.29
C GLY A 381 8.77 16.02 -13.79
N ASN A 382 9.11 17.03 -12.99
CA ASN A 382 9.06 16.96 -11.52
C ASN A 382 7.63 16.70 -11.02
N GLY A 383 7.54 16.19 -9.79
CA GLY A 383 6.27 16.10 -9.09
C GLY A 383 5.64 17.46 -8.82
N TYR A 384 4.41 17.42 -8.33
CA TYR A 384 3.66 18.61 -7.93
C TYR A 384 2.61 18.27 -6.88
N ALA A 385 2.22 19.22 -6.04
CA ALA A 385 1.07 19.05 -5.16
C ALA A 385 0.24 20.35 -5.00
N LYS A 386 -1.05 20.17 -4.70
CA LYS A 386 -1.99 21.26 -4.40
C LYS A 386 -2.79 20.94 -3.15
N ILE A 387 -3.01 21.96 -2.32
CA ILE A 387 -3.91 21.92 -1.18
C ILE A 387 -4.89 23.09 -1.30
N THR A 388 -6.17 22.75 -1.49
CA THR A 388 -7.26 23.72 -1.68
C THR A 388 -8.26 23.58 -0.54
N LYS A 389 -8.57 24.68 0.15
CA LYS A 389 -9.64 24.69 1.15
C LYS A 389 -11.00 24.64 0.46
N MET A 390 -11.86 23.74 0.91
CA MET A 390 -13.24 23.62 0.42
C MET A 390 -14.18 24.47 1.27
N LYS A 391 -15.15 25.11 0.62
CA LYS A 391 -16.29 25.77 1.25
C LYS A 391 -17.42 24.75 1.34
N VAL A 392 -17.94 24.52 2.55
CA VAL A 392 -19.18 23.75 2.74
C VAL A 392 -20.31 24.74 2.86
N GLU A 393 -21.28 24.69 1.96
CA GLU A 393 -22.50 25.50 2.12
C GLU A 393 -23.39 24.87 3.19
N ASN A 394 -23.74 25.66 4.21
CA ASN A 394 -24.62 25.21 5.28
C ASN A 394 -26.04 24.96 4.75
N PHE A 395 -26.70 23.94 5.31
CA PHE A 395 -28.06 23.52 4.98
C PHE A 395 -29.12 24.56 5.34
#